data_AF-A0A972U7Q8-F1
#
_entry.id   AF-A0A972U7Q8-F1
#
_cell.length_a   1.000
_cell.length_b   1.000
_cell.length_c   1.000
_cell.angle_alpha   90.00
_cell.angle_beta   90.00
_cell.angle_gamma   90.00
#
_symmetry.space_group_name_H-M   'P 1'
#
loop_
_entity.id
_entity.type
_entity.pdbx_description
1 polymer ?
#
loop_
_entity_poly.entity_id
_entity_poly.type
_entity_poly.pdbx_seq_one_letter_code
_entity_poly.pdbx_strand_id
1 'polypeptide(L)' 'MHRNVTIEENEFVLKGTRAVYLKSTADVTIRNNRVKMTDATAPGMERLTRQSNSTRVAFEGNVVSPESAV' A
#
# COMPACT_ATOMS: atom_id res chain seq x y z
N MET A 1 -19.33 -5.82 1.58
CA MET A 1 -18.28 -5.98 0.55
C MET A 1 -18.08 -4.63 -0.09
N HIS A 2 -16.86 -4.08 -0.06
CA HIS A 2 -16.52 -2.82 -0.74
C HIS A 2 -16.04 -3.11 -2.17
N ARG A 3 -16.29 -2.18 -3.10
CA ARG A 3 -15.92 -2.33 -4.52
C ARG A 3 -15.48 -0.99 -5.09
N ASN A 4 -14.67 -1.02 -6.15
CA ASN A 4 -14.22 0.15 -6.91
C ASN A 4 -13.51 1.18 -6.00
N VAL A 5 -12.50 0.72 -5.26
CA VAL A 5 -11.75 1.56 -4.33
C VAL A 5 -10.48 2.05 -5.01
N THR A 6 -10.26 3.37 -5.01
CA THR A 6 -9.02 3.97 -5.48
C THR A 6 -8.27 4.60 -4.31
N ILE A 7 -6.99 4.27 -4.18
CA ILE A 7 -6.06 4.90 -3.25
C ILE A 7 -4.94 5.50 -4.08
N GLU A 8 -4.96 6.81 -4.27
CA GLU A 8 -4.04 7.47 -5.18
C GLU A 8 -3.42 8.76 -4.64
N GLU A 9 -2.19 9.04 -5.08
CA GLU A 9 -1.47 10.30 -4.81
C GLU A 9 -1.28 10.62 -3.32
N ASN A 10 -1.18 9.59 -2.48
CA ASN A 10 -0.94 9.76 -1.04
C ASN A 10 0.54 9.58 -0.68
N GLU A 11 0.92 10.13 0.49
CA GLU A 11 2.16 9.77 1.18
C GLU A 11 1.84 8.90 2.42
N PHE A 12 2.44 7.71 2.49
CA PHE A 12 2.36 6.81 3.64
C PHE A 12 3.72 6.78 4.34
N VAL A 13 3.77 7.16 5.61
CA VAL A 13 4.97 7.05 6.46
C VAL A 13 4.78 5.91 7.45
N LEU A 14 5.50 4.81 7.25
CA LEU A 14 5.27 3.56 7.96
C LEU A 14 6.39 3.29 8.98
N LYS A 15 6.05 3.44 10.26
CA LYS A 15 6.89 3.05 11.41
C LYS A 15 6.80 1.55 11.76
N GLY A 16 6.32 0.71 10.83
CA GLY A 16 5.95 -0.69 11.10
C GLY A 16 5.48 -1.46 9.87
N THR A 17 4.37 -2.20 9.97
CA THR A 17 3.80 -2.97 8.84
C THR A 17 2.41 -2.45 8.45
N ARG A 18 2.10 -2.46 7.14
CA ARG A 18 0.78 -2.24 6.49
C ARG A 18 0.03 -0.94 6.85
N ALA A 19 -0.19 -0.10 5.85
CA ALA A 19 -1.07 1.07 5.95
C ALA A 19 -2.55 0.74 5.65
N VAL A 20 -2.78 -0.26 4.79
CA VAL A 20 -4.11 -0.56 4.25
C VAL A 20 -4.49 -2.00 4.57
N TYR A 21 -5.68 -2.22 5.12
CA TYR A 21 -6.25 -3.56 5.28
C TYR A 21 -7.48 -3.72 4.40
N LEU A 22 -7.36 -4.56 3.37
CA LEU A 22 -8.43 -4.91 2.44
C LEU A 22 -9.09 -6.21 2.91
N LYS A 23 -10.33 -6.12 3.39
CA LYS A 23 -11.13 -7.27 3.81
C LYS A 23 -12.42 -7.32 2.99
N SER A 24 -12.67 -8.43 2.28
CA SER A 24 -13.88 -8.59 1.47
C SER A 24 -14.12 -7.41 0.52
N THR A 25 -13.06 -7.05 -0.23
CA THR A 25 -13.04 -5.92 -1.17
C THR A 25 -12.72 -6.41 -2.59
N ALA A 26 -13.34 -5.82 -3.61
CA ALA A 26 -13.00 -6.08 -5.01
C ALA A 26 -12.66 -4.79 -5.76
N ASP A 27 -11.93 -4.91 -6.87
CA ASP A 27 -11.66 -3.78 -7.79
C ASP A 27 -10.95 -2.63 -7.07
N VAL A 28 -9.77 -2.91 -6.52
CA VAL A 28 -8.96 -1.92 -5.79
C VAL A 28 -7.77 -1.51 -6.65
N THR A 29 -7.62 -0.21 -6.89
CA THR A 29 -6.44 0.35 -7.54
C THR A 29 -5.69 1.21 -6.54
N ILE A 30 -4.43 0.85 -6.26
CA ILE A 30 -3.53 1.63 -5.42
C ILE A 30 -2.45 2.18 -6.34
N ARG A 31 -2.49 3.49 -6.64
CA ARG A 31 -1.61 4.06 -7.67
C ARG A 31 -0.95 5.38 -7.30
N ASN A 32 0.26 5.62 -7.83
CA ASN A 32 0.98 6.89 -7.69
C ASN A 32 1.19 7.35 -6.23
N ASN A 33 1.22 6.42 -5.27
CA ASN A 33 1.48 6.75 -3.86
C ASN A 33 2.98 6.71 -3.55
N ARG A 34 3.41 7.53 -2.58
CA ARG A 34 4.76 7.50 -1.99
C ARG A 34 4.72 6.76 -0.67
N VAL A 35 5.54 5.74 -0.50
CA VAL A 35 5.59 4.92 0.72
C VAL A 35 6.98 5.02 1.32
N LYS A 36 7.09 5.70 2.47
CA LYS A 36 8.31 5.82 3.27
C LYS A 36 8.32 4.75 4.35
N MET A 37 9.37 3.94 4.44
CA MET A 37 9.47 2.85 5.41
C MET A 37 10.78 2.90 6.19
N THR A 38 10.73 2.73 7.51
CA THR A 38 11.91 2.76 8.39
C THR A 38 12.81 1.53 8.22
N ASP A 39 12.26 0.42 7.71
CA ASP A 39 12.98 -0.85 7.50
C ASP A 39 12.81 -1.32 6.05
N ALA A 40 13.74 -0.90 5.19
CA ALA A 40 13.73 -1.16 3.75
C ALA A 40 14.19 -2.58 3.35
N THR A 41 14.47 -3.44 4.33
CA THR A 41 15.09 -4.77 4.11
C THR A 41 14.21 -5.76 3.35
N ALA A 42 12.90 -5.51 3.25
CA ALA A 42 11.98 -6.29 2.41
C ALA A 42 11.32 -5.36 1.36
N PRO A 43 11.83 -5.32 0.12
CA PRO A 43 11.29 -4.45 -0.93
C PRO A 43 9.89 -4.92 -1.34
N GLY A 44 8.92 -3.99 -1.44
CA GLY A 44 7.66 -4.24 -2.14
C GLY A 44 6.39 -3.62 -1.54
N MET A 45 5.40 -3.37 -2.42
CA MET A 45 4.06 -2.86 -2.07
C MET A 45 3.24 -3.84 -1.21
N GLU A 46 3.66 -5.10 -1.12
CA GLU A 46 3.08 -6.10 -0.23
C GLU A 46 3.13 -5.69 1.24
N ARG A 47 4.08 -4.82 1.63
CA ARG A 47 4.10 -4.24 2.98
C ARG A 47 3.10 -3.11 3.17
N LEU A 48 2.58 -2.48 2.12
CA LEU A 48 1.57 -1.43 2.23
C LEU A 48 0.21 -2.03 2.58
N THR A 49 -0.12 -3.21 2.04
CA THR A 49 -1.45 -3.79 2.18
C THR A 49 -1.45 -5.15 2.86
N ARG A 50 -2.50 -5.41 3.63
CA ARG A 50 -2.90 -6.77 3.99
C ARG A 50 -4.20 -7.08 3.27
N GLN A 51 -4.29 -8.26 2.67
CA GLN A 51 -5.47 -8.68 1.93
C GLN A 51 -6.11 -9.91 2.59
N SER A 52 -7.43 -9.90 2.71
CA SER A 52 -8.22 -11.03 3.19
C SER A 52 -9.51 -11.11 2.36
N ASN A 53 -9.70 -12.23 1.66
CA ASN A 53 -10.85 -12.46 0.80
C ASN A 53 -11.13 -11.29 -0.17
N SER A 54 -10.07 -10.77 -0.81
CA SER A 54 -10.15 -9.63 -1.73
C SER A 54 -9.71 -10.06 -3.13
N THR A 55 -10.27 -9.43 -4.16
CA THR A 55 -10.04 -9.81 -5.58
C THR A 55 -9.75 -8.59 -6.43
N ARG A 56 -8.95 -8.75 -7.49
CA ARG A 56 -8.59 -7.66 -8.42
C ARG A 56 -8.04 -6.41 -7.70
N VAL A 57 -6.90 -6.60 -7.02
CA VAL A 57 -6.12 -5.52 -6.40
C VAL A 57 -4.91 -5.23 -7.28
N ALA A 58 -4.80 -4.01 -7.79
CA ALA A 58 -3.73 -3.56 -8.66
C ALA A 58 -2.85 -2.50 -7.98
N PHE A 59 -1.56 -2.53 -8.29
CA PHE A 59 -0.55 -1.58 -7.82
C PHE A 59 0.16 -0.95 -9.01
N GLU A 60 0.09 0.37 -9.16
CA GLU A 60 0.59 1.06 -10.35
C GLU A 60 1.36 2.33 -9.97
N GLY A 61 2.58 2.52 -10.48
CA GLY A 61 3.31 3.79 -10.30
C GLY A 61 3.63 4.20 -8.86
N ASN A 62 3.46 3.31 -7.88
CA ASN A 62 3.80 3.62 -6.48
C ASN A 62 5.32 3.58 -6.28
N VAL A 63 5.83 4.48 -5.45
CA VAL A 63 7.25 4.60 -5.13
C VAL A 63 7.47 4.23 -3.66
N VAL A 64 8.36 3.28 -3.41
CA VAL A 64 8.78 2.88 -2.06
C VAL A 64 10.19 3.41 -1.81
N SER A 65 10.39 4.13 -0.72
CA SER A 65 11.69 4.67 -0.32
C SER A 65 11.95 4.45 1.18
N PRO A 66 13.21 4.38 1.61
CA PRO A 66 13.52 4.43 3.03
C PRO A 66 13.02 5.74 3.65
N GLU A 67 12.57 5.69 4.89
CA GLU A 67 12.35 6.88 5.71
C GLU A 67 13.73 7.44 6.08
N SER A 68 14.10 8.60 5.52
CA SER A 68 15.34 9.28 5.92
C SER A 68 15.25 9.61 7.41
N ALA A 69 16.11 8.99 8.22
CA ALA A 69 16.27 9.36 9.62
C ALA A 69 16.69 10.83 9.69
N VAL A 70 15.88 11.64 10.37
CA VAL A 70 16.27 13.00 10.80
C VAL A 70 17.10 12.87 12.06
#